data_AF-A0A319CJL8-F1
#
_entry.id   AF-A0A319CJL8-F1
#
_cell.length_a   1.000
_cell.length_b   1.000
_cell.length_c   1.000
_cell.angle_alpha   90.00
_cell.angle_beta   90.00
_cell.angle_gamma   90.00
#
_symmetry.space_group_name_H-M   'P 1'
#
loop_
_entity.id
_entity.type
_entity.pdbx_description
1 polymer ?
#
loop_
_entity_poly.entity_id
_entity_poly.type
_entity_poly.pdbx_seq_one_letter_code
_entity_poly.pdbx_strand_id
1 'polypeptide(L)' 'MLSKFLSPALVVGNVIHCSGQLPIDPKTGRLVAGSIQSRAAQVLLNLNIILTAAGSSLDCVIELSIFLTDTRD' A
#
# COMPACT_ATOMS: atom_id res chain seq x y z
N MET A 1 2.83 11.73 6.32
CA MET A 1 1.36 11.63 6.36
C MET A 1 0.87 11.94 4.96
N LEU A 2 0.20 10.99 4.29
CA LEU A 2 -0.44 11.26 3.00
C LEU A 2 -1.30 12.52 3.12
N SER A 3 -1.25 13.36 2.09
CA SER A 3 -2.00 14.62 1.98
C SER A 3 -3.40 14.50 2.61
N LYS A 4 -3.83 15.51 3.39
CA LYS A 4 -5.17 15.61 4.00
C LYS A 4 -6.32 15.50 2.97
N PHE A 5 -5.99 15.54 1.68
CA PHE A 5 -6.92 15.51 0.57
C PHE A 5 -7.02 14.13 -0.12
N LEU A 6 -6.22 13.12 0.28
CA LEU A 6 -6.22 11.79 -0.34
C LEU A 6 -6.86 10.75 0.57
N SER A 7 -7.77 9.95 0.01
CA SER A 7 -8.32 8.77 0.67
C SER A 7 -7.38 7.56 0.50
N PRO A 8 -7.19 6.71 1.52
CA PRO A 8 -6.38 5.50 1.38
C PRO A 8 -6.91 4.51 0.34
N ALA A 9 -8.23 4.43 0.21
CA ALA A 9 -8.91 3.73 -0.87
C ALA A 9 -10.32 4.33 -1.11
N LEU A 10 -10.90 4.02 -2.26
CA LEU A 10 -12.30 4.28 -2.59
C LEU A 10 -12.95 2.99 -3.10
N VAL A 11 -14.17 2.71 -2.64
CA VAL A 11 -14.98 1.60 -3.12
C VAL A 11 -15.92 2.14 -4.20
N VAL A 12 -15.86 1.57 -5.40
CA VAL A 12 -16.72 1.94 -6.53
C VAL A 12 -17.41 0.67 -7.03
N GLY A 13 -18.68 0.50 -6.68
CA GLY A 13 -19.39 -0.76 -6.89
C GLY A 13 -18.72 -1.89 -6.10
N ASN A 14 -18.22 -2.90 -6.81
CA ASN A 14 -17.57 -4.08 -6.22
C ASN A 14 -16.03 -4.04 -6.32
N VAL A 15 -15.45 -2.92 -6.75
CA VAL A 15 -14.00 -2.76 -6.93
C VAL A 15 -13.47 -1.77 -5.90
N ILE A 16 -12.35 -2.13 -5.28
CA ILE A 16 -11.62 -1.29 -4.34
C ILE A 16 -10.43 -0.69 -5.07
N HIS A 17 -10.42 0.64 -5.21
CA HIS A 17 -9.29 1.38 -5.75
C HIS A 17 -8.41 1.89 -4.60
N CYS A 18 -7.23 1.31 -4.44
CA CYS A 18 -6.27 1.72 -3.43
C CYS A 18 -5.39 2.88 -3.92
N SER A 19 -5.17 3.88 -3.07
CA SER A 19 -4.10 4.85 -3.29
C SER A 19 -2.75 4.17 -3.20
N GLY A 20 -1.76 4.71 -3.93
CA GLY A 20 -0.39 4.21 -3.88
C GLY A 20 0.16 4.19 -2.46
N GLN A 21 0.76 3.05 -2.07
CA GLN A 21 1.32 2.86 -0.75
C GLN A 21 2.83 3.02 -0.76
N LEU A 22 3.34 3.79 0.20
CA LEU A 22 4.76 3.95 0.45
C LEU A 22 5.21 2.99 1.57
N PRO A 23 6.51 2.63 1.63
CA PRO A 23 7.08 1.79 2.69
C PRO A 23 7.25 2.57 4.01
N ILE A 24 6.19 3.24 4.45
CA ILE A 24 6.10 3.96 5.73
C ILE A 24 5.44 3.05 6.75
N ASP A 25 6.04 2.90 7.92
CA ASP A 25 5.39 2.21 9.04
C ASP A 25 4.29 3.13 9.61
N PRO A 26 3.01 2.71 9.61
CA PRO A 26 1.90 3.54 10.08
C PRO A 26 1.97 3.86 11.58
N LYS A 27 2.69 3.05 12.38
CA LYS A 27 2.86 3.28 13.82
C LYS A 27 3.83 4.43 14.10
N THR A 28 4.90 4.53 13.31
CA THR A 28 5.97 5.51 13.52
C THR A 28 5.91 6.70 12.57
N GLY A 29 5.19 6.56 11.44
CA GLY A 29 5.13 7.54 10.37
C GLY A 29 6.44 7.70 9.60
N ARG A 30 7.38 6.77 9.74
CA ARG A 30 8.72 6.83 9.14
C ARG A 30 8.91 5.76 8.07
N LEU A 31 9.81 6.05 7.14
CA LEU A 31 10.28 5.08 6.14
C LEU A 31 10.95 3.89 6.84
N VAL A 32 10.58 2.68 6.44
CA VAL A 32 11.21 1.46 6.93
C VAL A 32 12.67 1.42 6.45
N ALA A 33 13.58 1.25 7.41
CA ALA A 33 15.00 1.09 7.14
C ALA A 33 15.31 -0.32 6.60
N GLY A 34 16.44 -0.47 5.92
CA GLY A 34 16.89 -1.74 5.37
C GLY A 34 16.69 -1.86 3.86
N SER A 35 16.51 -3.10 3.40
CA SER A 35 16.57 -3.46 1.98
C SER A 35 15.25 -3.18 1.24
N ILE A 36 15.28 -3.31 -0.09
CA ILE A 36 14.06 -3.20 -0.91
C ILE A 36 13.03 -4.24 -0.51
N GLN A 37 13.44 -5.45 -0.12
CA GLN A 37 12.53 -6.50 0.33
C GLN A 37 11.78 -6.09 1.60
N SER A 38 12.47 -5.47 2.57
CA SER A 38 11.83 -4.95 3.79
C SER A 38 10.83 -3.84 3.47
N ARG A 39 11.15 -2.98 2.51
CA ARG A 39 10.25 -1.91 2.05
C ARG A 39 9.04 -2.46 1.29
N ALA A 40 9.26 -3.41 0.37
CA ALA A 40 8.18 -4.08 -0.37
C ALA A 40 7.22 -4.81 0.59
N ALA A 41 7.76 -5.51 1.59
CA ALA A 41 6.95 -6.14 2.63
C ALA A 41 6.09 -5.11 3.40
N GLN A 42 6.65 -3.95 3.74
CA GLN A 42 5.89 -2.88 4.38
C GLN A 42 4.77 -2.33 3.48
N VAL A 43 5.04 -2.15 2.18
CA VAL A 43 4.02 -1.70 1.21
C VAL A 43 2.86 -2.69 1.16
N LEU A 44 3.15 -3.99 1.07
CA LEU A 44 2.12 -5.03 1.06
C LEU A 44 1.35 -5.10 2.38
N LEU A 45 2.01 -4.92 3.52
CA LEU A 45 1.33 -4.84 4.82
C LEU A 45 0.37 -3.65 4.88
N ASN A 46 0.79 -2.49 4.38
CA ASN A 46 -0.05 -1.30 4.32
C ASN A 46 -1.27 -1.51 3.41
N LEU A 47 -1.07 -2.13 2.24
CA LEU A 47 -2.17 -2.52 1.35
C LEU A 47 -3.14 -3.49 2.01
N ASN A 48 -2.63 -4.51 2.72
CA ASN A 48 -3.47 -5.47 3.42
C ASN A 48 -4.35 -4.79 4.48
N ILE A 49 -3.79 -3.85 5.26
CA ILE A 49 -4.56 -3.07 6.24
C ILE A 49 -5.73 -2.33 5.57
N ILE A 50 -5.48 -1.69 4.42
CA ILE A 50 -6.49 -0.94 3.67
C ILE A 50 -7.58 -1.88 3.10
N LEU A 51 -7.17 -2.98 2.47
CA LEU A 51 -8.09 -3.97 1.90
C LEU A 51 -8.95 -4.61 2.98
N THR A 52 -8.36 -4.99 4.12
CA THR A 52 -9.10 -5.54 5.26
C THR A 52 -10.11 -4.53 5.81
N ALA A 53 -9.73 -3.25 5.94
CA ALA A 53 -10.66 -2.20 6.36
C ALA A 53 -11.83 -1.98 5.38
N ALA A 54 -11.62 -2.30 4.09
CA ALA A 54 -12.65 -2.27 3.06
C ALA A 54 -13.43 -3.59 2.91
N GLY A 55 -13.18 -4.59 3.76
CA GLY A 55 -13.87 -5.89 3.73
C GLY A 55 -13.34 -6.88 2.69
N SER A 56 -12.06 -6.77 2.30
CA SER A 56 -11.39 -7.63 1.31
C SER A 56 -10.02 -8.12 1.81
N SER A 57 -9.22 -8.75 0.94
CA SER A 57 -7.87 -9.24 1.24
C SER A 57 -6.95 -9.16 0.03
N LEU A 58 -5.64 -9.40 0.25
CA LEU A 58 -4.66 -9.51 -0.83
C LEU A 58 -4.96 -10.64 -1.81
N ASP A 59 -5.70 -11.68 -1.40
CA ASP A 59 -6.09 -12.81 -2.27
C ASP A 59 -7.11 -12.41 -3.33
N CYS A 60 -7.78 -11.27 -3.15
CA CYS A 60 -8.78 -10.74 -4.09
C CYS A 60 -8.20 -9.67 -5.04
N VAL A 61 -6.88 -9.45 -5.04
CA VAL A 61 -6.24 -8.45 -5.90
C VAL A 61 -6.25 -8.93 -7.34
N ILE A 62 -6.90 -8.15 -8.21
CA ILE A 62 -6.98 -8.42 -9.65
C ILE A 62 -5.80 -7.82 -10.44
N GLU A 63 -5.24 -6.70 -9.95
CA GLU A 63 -4.13 -5.99 -10.59
C GLU A 63 -3.32 -5.21 -9.55
N LEU A 64 -2.00 -5.19 -9.72
CA LEU A 64 -1.09 -4.41 -8.88
C LEU A 64 -0.06 -3.68 -9.76
N SER A 65 0.05 -2.37 -9.59
CA SER A 65 1.10 -1.55 -10.22
C SER A 65 2.24 -1.29 -9.24
N ILE A 66 3.47 -1.63 -9.62
CA ILE A 66 4.68 -1.47 -8.80
C ILE A 66 5.57 -0.40 -9.45
N PHE A 67 5.94 0.61 -8.67
CA PHE A 67 6.86 1.67 -9.09
C PHE A 67 8.15 1.57 -8.28
N LEU A 68 9.26 1.30 -8.98
CA LEU A 68 10.60 1.23 -8.40
C LEU A 68 11.37 2.50 -8.72
N THR A 69 12.25 2.90 -7.81
CA THR A 69 13.16 4.04 -8.02
C THR A 69 14.42 3.66 -8.80
N ASP A 70 14.81 2.39 -8.75
CA ASP A 70 15.91 1.81 -9.53
C ASP A 70 15.40 0.50 -10.14
N THR A 71 15.68 0.26 -11.42
CA THR A 71 15.25 -0.95 -12.15
C THR A 71 16.07 -2.18 -11.79
N ARG A 72 17.17 -2.01 -11.03
CA ARG A 72 18.03 -3.11 -10.58
C ARG A 72 17.62 -3.69 -9.23
N ASP A 73 16.66 -3.05 -8.55
CA ASP A 73 16.04 -3.52 -7.32
C ASP A 73 14.97 -4.60 -7.61
#